data_AF-A0A367JF59-F1
#
_entry.id   AF-A0A367JF59-F1
#
_cell.length_a   1.000
_cell.length_b   1.000
_cell.length_c   1.000
_cell.angle_alpha   90.00
_cell.angle_beta   90.00
_cell.angle_gamma   90.00
#
_symmetry.space_group_name_H-M   'P 1'
#
loop_
_entity.id
_entity.type
_entity.pdbx_description
1 polymer ?
#
loop_
_entity_poly.entity_id
_entity_poly.type
_entity_poly.pdbx_seq_one_letter_code
_entity_poly.pdbx_strand_id
1 'polypeptide(L)'
;SGEYQDPFTGANRYTPVPNYQTANTSGAFVDPFTGQGSYRPTQSTAPASSSANYSDPFTGGNSYRTSSTTGKVLPIKNYLTLKQANLDAVRNKIYSFSAELAPVHLYDEELQDLEAIICYIKDPAGKASAVSLAVIVKMCTMWPEDKRFPALDLLRLLALYYPEELNSTVQDIVNFIKIAGGLSPTSAGNVTNAMLAFRALANLFNTEHGRQIMWEKRALVAEIMQVDITGRFKSKAARLAQSTLAVNFAILLSSKQEDDVQLGFTGTLIELLKDEDDDENLYRFVVAFGTLVSQSDASQQVAKIMEAKEVIKSIQVKKSGQDRMQKAILEIMQLLH
;
A
#
# COMPACT_ATOMS: atom_id res chain seq x y z
N SER A 1 -46.96 -56.92 18.57
CA SER A 1 -46.63 -55.72 19.36
C SER A 1 -45.13 -55.69 19.56
N GLY A 2 -44.44 -55.06 18.60
CA GLY A 2 -43.00 -54.83 18.62
C GLY A 2 -42.78 -53.59 17.78
N GLU A 3 -42.62 -52.46 18.45
CA GLU A 3 -42.49 -51.14 17.83
C GLU A 3 -41.02 -50.74 17.85
N TYR A 4 -40.50 -50.43 16.67
CA TYR A 4 -39.12 -50.11 16.37
C TYR A 4 -38.86 -48.65 16.72
N GLN A 5 -37.85 -48.36 17.55
CA GLN A 5 -37.53 -47.02 18.04
C GLN A 5 -36.37 -46.42 17.24
N ASP A 6 -36.61 -45.27 16.60
CA ASP A 6 -35.64 -44.52 15.80
C ASP A 6 -34.66 -43.73 16.71
N PRO A 7 -33.33 -43.89 16.56
CA PRO A 7 -32.33 -43.28 17.43
C PRO A 7 -32.06 -41.78 17.19
N PHE A 8 -32.72 -41.08 16.26
CA PHE A 8 -32.35 -39.71 15.89
C PHE A 8 -33.23 -38.55 16.42
N THR A 9 -34.12 -38.78 17.38
CA THR A 9 -34.97 -37.70 17.96
C THR A 9 -34.85 -37.52 19.49
N GLY A 10 -33.66 -37.79 20.03
CA GLY A 10 -33.33 -37.51 21.43
C GLY A 10 -33.43 -36.02 21.80
N ALA A 11 -34.51 -35.70 22.50
CA ALA A 11 -34.82 -34.64 23.47
C ALA A 11 -33.72 -33.67 24.00
N ASN A 12 -32.88 -33.06 23.16
CA ASN A 12 -32.08 -31.88 23.54
C ASN A 12 -31.90 -30.94 22.35
N ARG A 13 -32.95 -30.17 22.03
CA ARG A 13 -32.87 -29.06 21.08
C ARG A 13 -32.56 -27.78 21.86
N TYR A 14 -31.31 -27.31 21.78
CA TYR A 14 -30.93 -25.98 22.27
C TYR A 14 -31.52 -24.94 21.31
N THR A 15 -32.59 -24.27 21.73
CA THR A 15 -33.12 -23.07 21.06
C THR A 15 -32.69 -21.85 21.89
N PRO A 16 -31.81 -20.97 21.38
CA PRO A 16 -31.52 -19.74 22.09
C PRO A 16 -32.76 -18.84 22.10
N VAL A 17 -33.21 -18.55 23.31
CA VAL A 17 -34.30 -17.62 23.63
C VAL A 17 -33.78 -16.19 23.43
N PRO A 18 -34.48 -15.30 22.69
CA PRO A 18 -34.10 -13.89 22.67
C PRO A 18 -34.60 -13.24 23.97
N ASN A 19 -33.71 -13.10 24.95
CA ASN A 19 -33.99 -12.34 26.15
C ASN A 19 -33.80 -10.86 25.82
N TYR A 20 -34.90 -10.12 25.67
CA TYR A 20 -34.87 -8.66 25.63
C TYR A 20 -34.54 -8.15 27.04
N GLN A 21 -33.27 -7.89 27.30
CA GLN A 21 -32.84 -7.02 28.38
C GLN A 21 -32.11 -5.83 27.79
N THR A 22 -32.77 -4.68 27.89
CA THR A 22 -32.22 -3.35 27.71
C THR A 22 -30.97 -3.18 28.57
N ALA A 23 -29.80 -3.19 27.93
CA ALA A 23 -28.56 -2.70 28.51
C ALA A 23 -27.79 -1.93 27.42
N ASN A 24 -27.63 -0.64 27.70
CA ASN A 24 -26.98 0.36 26.89
C ASN A 24 -25.46 0.16 27.00
N THR A 25 -24.81 -0.50 26.03
CA THR A 25 -23.34 -0.53 25.89
C THR A 25 -22.92 -0.73 24.44
N SER A 26 -22.23 0.26 23.91
CA SER A 26 -21.49 0.26 22.64
C SER A 26 -20.39 -0.80 22.69
N GLY A 27 -20.58 -1.93 22.01
CA GLY A 27 -19.62 -3.03 21.97
C GLY A 27 -19.45 -3.57 20.56
N ALA A 28 -18.23 -3.47 20.03
CA ALA A 28 -17.82 -4.09 18.79
C ALA A 28 -18.10 -5.60 18.80
N PHE A 29 -18.59 -6.14 17.68
CA PHE A 29 -18.80 -7.57 17.48
C PHE A 29 -17.44 -8.28 17.53
N VAL A 30 -17.14 -8.95 18.63
CA VAL A 30 -15.93 -9.77 18.81
C VAL A 30 -16.27 -11.18 18.33
N ASP A 31 -15.62 -11.62 17.25
CA ASP A 31 -15.63 -13.02 16.84
C ASP A 31 -14.84 -13.85 17.87
N PRO A 32 -15.46 -14.89 18.49
CA PRO A 32 -14.81 -15.74 19.48
C PRO A 32 -13.60 -16.55 18.96
N PHE A 33 -13.29 -16.54 17.65
CA PHE A 33 -12.13 -17.27 17.09
C PHE A 33 -10.88 -16.41 16.79
N THR A 34 -10.92 -15.09 16.97
CA THR A 34 -9.72 -14.23 16.75
C THR A 34 -9.47 -13.29 17.92
N GLY A 35 -8.66 -13.76 18.89
CA GLY A 35 -8.29 -12.99 20.07
C GLY A 35 -7.61 -11.64 19.78
N GLN A 36 -7.64 -10.75 20.78
CA GLN A 36 -7.22 -9.34 20.75
C GLN A 36 -5.73 -9.05 20.43
N GLY A 37 -4.95 -10.05 19.98
CA GLY A 37 -3.51 -9.92 19.66
C GLY A 37 -3.16 -10.08 18.17
N SER A 38 -4.14 -10.11 17.27
CA SER A 38 -3.88 -10.33 15.85
C SER A 38 -3.10 -9.15 15.25
N TYR A 39 -1.83 -9.38 14.89
CA TYR A 39 -1.07 -8.46 14.06
C TYR A 39 -1.84 -8.23 12.76
N ARG A 40 -2.31 -7.00 12.57
CA ARG A 40 -2.81 -6.49 11.31
C ARG A 40 -1.92 -5.31 10.95
N PRO A 41 -1.29 -5.30 9.77
CA PRO A 41 -0.68 -4.08 9.25
C PRO A 41 -1.74 -2.99 9.36
N THR A 42 -1.42 -1.91 10.08
CA THR A 42 -2.42 -0.95 10.54
C THR A 42 -3.32 -0.50 9.39
N GLN A 43 -4.61 -0.75 9.56
CA GLN A 43 -5.68 -0.34 8.66
C GLN A 43 -6.63 0.52 9.50
N SER A 44 -6.85 1.76 9.09
CA SER A 44 -7.81 2.64 9.75
C SER A 44 -9.23 2.13 9.51
N THR A 45 -9.94 1.80 10.59
CA THR A 45 -11.40 1.73 10.60
C THR A 45 -11.90 2.77 11.59
N ALA A 46 -12.46 3.87 11.07
CA ALA A 46 -13.12 4.88 11.89
C ALA A 46 -14.61 4.52 12.01
N PRO A 47 -15.25 4.63 13.19
CA PRO A 47 -16.68 4.45 13.32
C PRO A 47 -17.43 5.66 12.73
N ALA A 48 -18.57 5.41 12.10
CA ALA A 48 -19.42 6.44 11.52
C ALA A 48 -20.15 7.21 12.62
N SER A 49 -19.86 8.50 12.78
CA SER A 49 -20.74 9.44 13.48
C SER A 49 -20.56 10.87 12.96
N SER A 50 -21.70 11.56 12.91
CA SER A 50 -22.04 12.84 12.28
C SER A 50 -21.16 14.05 12.62
N SER A 51 -20.82 14.80 11.56
CA SER A 51 -20.64 16.27 11.49
C SER A 51 -20.06 17.01 12.70
N ALA A 52 -18.75 17.21 12.71
CA ALA A 52 -18.10 18.46 13.14
C ALA A 52 -16.62 18.43 12.74
N ASN A 53 -16.11 19.58 12.30
CA ASN A 53 -14.71 19.85 11.93
C ASN A 53 -13.69 19.02 12.73
N TYR A 54 -13.01 18.09 12.09
CA TYR A 54 -11.82 17.46 12.67
C TYR A 54 -10.67 17.44 11.66
N SER A 55 -9.56 18.03 12.09
CA SER A 55 -8.22 17.88 11.54
C SER A 55 -7.81 16.41 11.61
N ASP A 56 -7.48 15.86 10.45
CA ASP A 56 -6.99 14.49 10.25
C ASP A 56 -5.62 14.26 10.92
N PRO A 57 -5.47 13.26 11.81
CA PRO A 57 -4.17 12.86 12.37
C PRO A 57 -3.23 12.14 11.38
N PHE A 58 -3.69 11.80 10.17
CA PHE A 58 -2.95 11.00 9.18
C PHE A 58 -2.06 11.83 8.24
N THR A 59 -2.15 13.16 8.27
CA THR A 59 -1.26 14.05 7.53
C THR A 59 -0.62 15.03 8.49
N GLY A 60 0.71 14.94 8.66
CA GLY A 60 1.46 15.99 9.36
C GLY A 60 1.05 17.34 8.79
N GLY A 61 0.73 18.29 9.68
CA GLY A 61 -0.06 19.50 9.46
C GLY A 61 0.44 20.54 8.44
N ASN A 62 1.21 20.15 7.43
CA ASN A 62 1.74 21.03 6.39
C ASN A 62 1.41 20.58 4.96
N SER A 63 0.50 19.63 4.73
CA SER A 63 0.05 19.31 3.37
C SER A 63 -1.39 19.76 3.11
N TYR A 64 -1.49 20.81 2.29
CA TYR A 64 -2.71 21.31 1.63
C TYR A 64 -3.83 21.84 2.53
N ARG A 65 -3.53 22.84 3.36
CA ARG A 65 -4.49 23.93 3.57
C ARG A 65 -4.34 24.92 2.43
N THR A 66 -4.99 24.70 1.30
CA THR A 66 -5.22 25.79 0.35
C THR A 66 -6.22 26.73 1.00
N SER A 67 -5.73 27.84 1.53
CA SER A 67 -6.54 29.05 1.61
C SER A 67 -7.13 29.30 0.22
N SER A 68 -8.38 29.73 0.19
CA SER A 68 -9.18 30.07 -0.98
C SER A 68 -8.45 30.98 -1.98
N THR A 69 -7.63 30.39 -2.84
CA THR A 69 -6.93 31.02 -3.95
C THR A 69 -6.86 30.02 -5.11
N THR A 70 -6.99 30.56 -6.31
CA THR A 70 -7.09 29.94 -7.63
C THR A 70 -5.81 29.21 -8.10
N GLY A 71 -5.11 28.47 -7.23
CA GLY A 71 -3.88 27.76 -7.57
C GLY A 71 -4.10 26.51 -8.42
N LYS A 72 -3.20 26.21 -9.37
CA LYS A 72 -3.22 24.96 -10.15
C LYS A 72 -2.97 23.72 -9.26
N VAL A 73 -3.59 22.60 -9.57
CA VAL A 73 -3.38 21.30 -8.91
C VAL A 73 -2.22 20.55 -9.55
N LEU A 74 -2.07 20.63 -10.88
CA LEU A 74 -1.09 19.87 -11.65
C LEU A 74 0.07 20.75 -12.16
N PRO A 75 1.27 20.19 -12.35
CA PRO A 75 1.69 18.83 -11.94
C PRO A 75 1.89 18.71 -10.43
N ILE A 76 1.72 17.50 -9.89
CA ILE A 76 2.14 17.19 -8.52
C ILE A 76 3.67 17.13 -8.48
N LYS A 77 4.27 17.61 -7.39
CA LYS A 77 5.74 17.66 -7.22
C LYS A 77 6.24 17.02 -5.92
N ASN A 78 5.34 16.74 -4.99
CA ASN A 78 5.70 16.22 -3.67
C ASN A 78 5.51 14.71 -3.62
N TYR A 79 6.57 13.99 -3.26
CA TYR A 79 6.51 12.55 -3.03
C TYR A 79 5.72 12.23 -1.76
N LEU A 80 5.02 11.11 -1.79
CA LEU A 80 4.20 10.58 -0.72
C LEU A 80 4.90 9.41 -0.02
N THR A 81 4.59 9.20 1.27
CA THR A 81 5.19 8.12 2.08
C THR A 81 4.14 7.35 2.87
N LEU A 82 4.45 6.10 3.20
CA LEU A 82 3.59 5.17 3.95
C LEU A 82 4.35 4.63 5.17
N LYS A 83 4.51 5.49 6.17
CA LYS A 83 5.41 5.31 7.32
C LYS A 83 4.80 4.70 8.58
N GLN A 84 3.47 4.65 8.70
CA GLN A 84 2.84 4.15 9.93
C GLN A 84 3.08 2.66 10.13
N ALA A 85 3.50 2.26 11.34
CA ALA A 85 3.69 0.88 11.74
C ALA A 85 3.58 0.74 13.27
N ASN A 86 3.19 -0.45 13.73
CA ASN A 86 3.29 -0.84 15.13
C ASN A 86 4.47 -1.82 15.27
N LEU A 87 5.66 -1.28 15.53
CA LEU A 87 6.91 -2.05 15.55
C LEU A 87 6.92 -3.13 16.63
N ASP A 88 6.29 -2.89 17.77
CA ASP A 88 6.23 -3.89 18.85
C ASP A 88 5.34 -5.08 18.44
N ALA A 89 4.25 -4.82 17.71
CA ALA A 89 3.42 -5.88 17.13
C ALA A 89 4.15 -6.65 16.03
N VAL A 90 4.91 -5.96 15.15
CA VAL A 90 5.77 -6.62 14.13
C VAL A 90 6.77 -7.54 14.81
N ARG A 91 7.49 -7.01 15.80
CA ARG A 91 8.47 -7.72 16.61
C ARG A 91 7.89 -8.99 17.21
N ASN A 92 6.80 -8.86 17.97
CA ASN A 92 6.15 -10.01 18.62
C ASN A 92 5.72 -11.07 17.59
N LYS A 93 5.29 -10.66 16.40
CA LYS A 93 4.90 -11.58 15.33
C LYS A 93 6.10 -12.32 14.73
N ILE A 94 7.23 -11.64 14.54
CA ILE A 94 8.50 -12.25 14.10
C ILE A 94 8.96 -13.30 15.12
N TYR A 95 8.98 -12.98 16.41
CA TYR A 95 9.35 -13.93 17.46
C TYR A 95 8.44 -15.17 17.47
N SER A 96 7.11 -14.96 17.39
CA SER A 96 6.14 -16.05 17.32
C SER A 96 6.36 -16.94 16.10
N PHE A 97 6.58 -16.37 14.92
CA PHE A 97 6.83 -17.16 13.70
C PHE A 97 8.19 -17.87 13.76
N SER A 98 9.24 -17.19 14.21
CA SER A 98 10.57 -17.77 14.35
C SER A 98 10.54 -19.06 15.19
N ALA A 99 9.86 -19.04 16.33
CA ALA A 99 9.75 -20.19 17.23
C ALA A 99 9.11 -21.44 16.59
N GLU A 100 8.35 -21.28 15.52
CA GLU A 100 7.63 -22.36 14.81
C GLU A 100 8.32 -22.81 13.51
N LEU A 101 9.34 -22.08 13.04
CA LEU A 101 9.85 -22.20 11.66
C LEU A 101 11.19 -22.95 11.56
N ALA A 102 11.37 -24.09 12.22
CA ALA A 102 12.57 -24.91 12.01
C ALA A 102 12.64 -25.50 10.59
N PRO A 103 13.80 -25.49 9.90
CA PRO A 103 15.12 -25.01 10.36
C PRO A 103 15.39 -23.52 10.08
N VAL A 104 14.49 -22.79 9.42
CA VAL A 104 14.66 -21.39 9.00
C VAL A 104 14.33 -20.34 10.07
N HIS A 105 14.18 -20.77 11.32
CA HIS A 105 14.05 -19.91 12.49
C HIS A 105 15.25 -18.98 12.66
N LEU A 106 15.06 -17.91 13.44
CA LEU A 106 16.09 -16.97 13.81
C LEU A 106 16.86 -17.48 15.03
N TYR A 107 18.19 -17.48 14.92
CA TYR A 107 19.11 -17.77 16.02
C TYR A 107 19.36 -16.52 16.87
N ASP A 108 19.96 -16.68 18.05
CA ASP A 108 20.16 -15.59 19.02
C ASP A 108 20.88 -14.36 18.42
N GLU A 109 21.87 -14.58 17.57
CA GLU A 109 22.60 -13.51 16.86
C GLU A 109 21.68 -12.73 15.90
N GLU A 110 20.82 -13.44 15.16
CA GLU A 110 19.86 -12.82 14.24
C GLU A 110 18.73 -12.10 14.98
N LEU A 111 18.35 -12.58 16.16
CA LEU A 111 17.41 -11.89 17.05
C LEU A 111 18.02 -10.60 17.60
N GLN A 112 19.32 -10.57 17.92
CA GLN A 112 20.02 -9.35 18.31
C GLN A 112 20.07 -8.35 17.14
N ASP A 113 20.39 -8.81 15.93
CA ASP A 113 20.33 -7.99 14.72
C ASP A 113 18.93 -7.41 14.50
N LEU A 114 17.88 -8.22 14.68
CA LEU A 114 16.49 -7.76 14.57
C LEU A 114 16.17 -6.63 15.55
N GLU A 115 16.58 -6.74 16.82
CA GLU A 115 16.38 -5.67 17.81
C GLU A 115 17.12 -4.39 17.41
N ALA A 116 18.36 -4.52 16.92
CA ALA A 116 19.14 -3.39 16.43
C ALA A 116 18.44 -2.70 15.24
N ILE A 117 17.88 -3.46 14.30
CA ILE A 117 17.10 -2.94 13.17
C ILE A 117 15.86 -2.18 13.67
N ILE A 118 15.12 -2.74 14.63
CA ILE A 118 13.92 -2.10 15.17
C ILE A 118 14.27 -0.78 15.87
N CYS A 119 15.35 -0.78 16.66
CA CYS A 119 15.87 0.45 17.29
C CYS A 119 16.26 1.49 16.24
N TYR A 120 16.93 1.07 15.18
CA TYR A 120 17.33 1.94 14.08
C TYR A 120 16.13 2.56 13.35
N ILE A 121 15.08 1.79 13.10
CA ILE A 121 13.82 2.31 12.53
C ILE A 121 13.11 3.30 13.49
N LYS A 122 13.23 3.11 14.82
CA LYS A 122 12.64 4.00 15.84
C LYS A 122 13.35 5.36 15.92
N ASP A 123 14.65 5.42 15.62
CA ASP A 123 15.43 6.66 15.58
C ASP A 123 16.22 6.82 14.27
N PRO A 124 15.54 7.21 13.16
CA PRO A 124 16.19 7.24 11.86
C PRO A 124 17.38 8.22 11.74
N ALA A 125 17.41 9.24 12.59
CA ALA A 125 18.41 10.31 12.61
C ALA A 125 19.58 10.01 13.57
N GLY A 126 19.49 8.94 14.35
CA GLY A 126 20.53 8.51 15.28
C GLY A 126 21.82 8.10 14.56
N LYS A 127 22.93 8.03 15.31
CA LYS A 127 24.20 7.50 14.78
C LYS A 127 23.97 6.05 14.35
N ALA A 128 24.09 5.80 13.05
CA ALA A 128 24.01 4.45 12.50
C ALA A 128 25.15 3.59 13.07
N SER A 129 24.82 2.64 13.94
CA SER A 129 25.63 1.43 14.06
C SER A 129 25.50 0.67 12.75
N ALA A 130 26.58 0.10 12.22
CA ALA A 130 26.48 -0.83 11.10
C ALA A 130 25.64 -2.04 11.55
N VAL A 131 24.34 -2.04 11.25
CA VAL A 131 23.43 -3.14 11.57
C VAL A 131 23.38 -4.07 10.37
N SER A 132 23.62 -5.36 10.61
CA SER A 132 23.47 -6.39 9.58
C SER A 132 22.00 -6.51 9.17
N LEU A 133 21.72 -6.33 7.88
CA LEU A 133 20.37 -6.51 7.32
C LEU A 133 20.11 -7.95 6.85
N ALA A 134 21.06 -8.87 7.06
CA ALA A 134 20.97 -10.26 6.61
C ALA A 134 19.75 -10.99 7.19
N VAL A 135 19.35 -10.67 8.43
CA VAL A 135 18.14 -11.24 9.06
C VAL A 135 16.86 -10.89 8.29
N ILE A 136 16.75 -9.67 7.75
CA ILE A 136 15.60 -9.27 6.92
C ILE A 136 15.61 -10.05 5.60
N VAL A 137 16.78 -10.19 4.99
CA VAL A 137 16.94 -10.96 3.75
C VAL A 137 16.53 -12.41 3.94
N LYS A 138 17.00 -13.04 5.02
CA LYS A 138 16.62 -14.41 5.38
C LYS A 138 15.11 -14.56 5.55
N MET A 139 14.48 -13.70 6.34
CA MET A 139 13.03 -13.79 6.56
C MET A 139 12.23 -13.58 5.26
N CYS A 140 12.65 -12.67 4.39
CA CYS A 140 11.97 -12.41 3.12
C CYS A 140 12.16 -13.51 2.07
N THR A 141 13.20 -14.35 2.18
CA THR A 141 13.55 -15.35 1.15
C THR A 141 13.32 -16.79 1.60
N MET A 142 13.60 -17.11 2.87
CA MET A 142 13.58 -18.48 3.40
C MET A 142 12.29 -18.82 4.15
N TRP A 143 11.57 -17.83 4.69
CA TRP A 143 10.30 -18.13 5.36
C TRP A 143 9.20 -18.51 4.34
N PRO A 144 8.23 -19.36 4.75
CA PRO A 144 7.01 -19.61 3.98
C PRO A 144 6.32 -18.31 3.60
N GLU A 145 5.74 -18.25 2.40
CA GLU A 145 5.17 -17.01 1.84
C GLU A 145 4.16 -16.35 2.78
N ASP A 146 3.28 -17.13 3.40
CA ASP A 146 2.25 -16.66 4.35
C ASP A 146 2.82 -16.14 5.68
N LYS A 147 4.11 -16.35 5.94
CA LYS A 147 4.81 -15.88 7.14
C LYS A 147 5.76 -14.69 6.89
N ARG A 148 5.98 -14.26 5.64
CA ARG A 148 6.95 -13.19 5.29
C ARG A 148 6.51 -11.77 5.66
N PHE A 149 5.21 -11.53 5.81
CA PHE A 149 4.69 -10.17 5.96
C PHE A 149 5.31 -9.35 7.10
N PRO A 150 5.69 -9.87 8.29
CA PRO A 150 6.31 -9.03 9.31
C PRO A 150 7.68 -8.49 8.86
N ALA A 151 8.44 -9.31 8.12
CA ALA A 151 9.73 -8.90 7.57
C ALA A 151 9.56 -7.85 6.46
N LEU A 152 8.56 -8.02 5.58
CA LEU A 152 8.19 -7.02 4.58
C LEU A 152 7.72 -5.70 5.23
N ASP A 153 7.13 -5.76 6.42
CA ASP A 153 6.71 -4.57 7.16
C ASP A 153 7.91 -3.76 7.70
N LEU A 154 8.99 -4.44 8.11
CA LEU A 154 10.27 -3.79 8.42
C LEU A 154 10.98 -3.31 7.14
N LEU A 155 10.99 -4.14 6.09
CA LEU A 155 11.61 -3.83 4.80
C LEU A 155 11.09 -2.51 4.21
N ARG A 156 9.78 -2.24 4.28
CA ARG A 156 9.22 -0.99 3.77
C ARG A 156 9.67 0.25 4.55
N LEU A 157 10.03 0.12 5.82
CA LEU A 157 10.53 1.21 6.65
C LEU A 157 12.03 1.40 6.44
N LEU A 158 12.78 0.31 6.24
CA LEU A 158 14.16 0.37 5.78
C LEU A 158 14.25 1.03 4.39
N ALA A 159 13.36 0.69 3.45
CA ALA A 159 13.28 1.37 2.16
C ALA A 159 12.96 2.88 2.28
N LEU A 160 12.25 3.29 3.34
CA LEU A 160 11.90 4.69 3.59
C LEU A 160 13.08 5.51 4.12
N TYR A 161 13.85 4.93 5.05
CA TYR A 161 14.85 5.64 5.84
C TYR A 161 16.30 5.32 5.41
N TYR A 162 16.56 4.10 4.94
CA TYR A 162 17.90 3.53 4.70
C TYR A 162 17.98 2.74 3.37
N PRO A 163 17.58 3.35 2.24
CA PRO A 163 17.56 2.63 0.97
C PRO A 163 18.96 2.28 0.45
N GLU A 164 20.00 3.03 0.82
CA GLU A 164 21.38 2.79 0.36
C GLU A 164 21.97 1.53 1.00
N GLU A 165 21.84 1.38 2.32
CA GLU A 165 22.31 0.22 3.07
C GLU A 165 21.53 -1.03 2.66
N LEU A 166 20.22 -0.90 2.52
CA LEU A 166 19.38 -2.01 2.08
C LEU A 166 19.71 -2.43 0.64
N ASN A 167 19.89 -1.48 -0.28
CA ASN A 167 20.30 -1.79 -1.64
C ASN A 167 21.72 -2.37 -1.72
N SER A 168 22.65 -1.91 -0.89
CA SER A 168 23.99 -2.48 -0.79
C SER A 168 23.95 -3.94 -0.31
N THR A 169 23.02 -4.25 0.60
CA THR A 169 22.85 -5.62 1.12
C THR A 169 22.27 -6.57 0.07
N VAL A 170 21.23 -6.15 -0.66
CA VAL A 170 20.50 -7.03 -1.60
C VAL A 170 20.89 -6.84 -3.07
N GLN A 171 21.78 -5.89 -3.37
CA GLN A 171 22.29 -5.47 -4.67
C GLN A 171 21.26 -4.89 -5.66
N ASP A 172 20.02 -5.37 -5.64
CA ASP A 172 18.89 -4.86 -6.42
C ASP A 172 17.63 -4.86 -5.56
N ILE A 173 17.44 -3.79 -4.79
CA ILE A 173 16.31 -3.68 -3.86
C ILE A 173 14.95 -3.71 -4.54
N VAL A 174 14.81 -3.20 -5.76
CA VAL A 174 13.54 -3.18 -6.49
C VAL A 174 13.15 -4.59 -6.90
N ASN A 175 14.10 -5.34 -7.49
CA ASN A 175 13.86 -6.73 -7.84
C ASN A 175 13.66 -7.62 -6.59
N PHE A 176 14.42 -7.34 -5.52
CA PHE A 176 14.24 -8.03 -4.25
C PHE A 176 12.83 -7.83 -3.68
N ILE A 177 12.33 -6.58 -3.64
CA ILE A 177 10.96 -6.28 -3.20
C ILE A 177 9.93 -6.95 -4.11
N LYS A 178 10.13 -6.93 -5.44
CA LYS A 178 9.25 -7.62 -6.40
C LYS A 178 9.11 -9.09 -6.07
N ILE A 179 10.22 -9.79 -5.88
CA ILE A 179 10.24 -11.23 -5.60
C ILE A 179 9.66 -11.53 -4.22
N ALA A 180 10.12 -10.83 -3.17
CA ALA A 180 9.67 -11.06 -1.80
C ALA A 180 8.17 -10.77 -1.62
N GLY A 181 7.65 -9.77 -2.36
CA GLY A 181 6.25 -9.39 -2.38
C GLY A 181 5.33 -10.25 -3.26
N GLY A 182 5.88 -11.18 -4.05
CA GLY A 182 5.09 -11.96 -5.00
C GLY A 182 4.54 -11.13 -6.17
N LEU A 183 5.20 -10.03 -6.54
CA LEU A 183 4.78 -9.11 -7.61
C LEU A 183 5.26 -9.58 -9.01
N SER A 184 5.22 -10.88 -9.26
CA SER A 184 5.54 -11.48 -10.57
C SER A 184 4.24 -11.83 -11.31
N PRO A 185 4.15 -11.68 -12.64
CA PRO A 185 2.98 -12.09 -13.42
C PRO A 185 2.57 -13.56 -13.20
N THR A 186 3.53 -14.42 -12.85
CA THR A 186 3.32 -15.87 -12.66
C THR A 186 3.00 -16.28 -11.22
N SER A 187 3.14 -15.38 -10.24
CA SER A 187 2.87 -15.69 -8.83
C SER A 187 1.43 -15.39 -8.47
N ALA A 188 0.71 -16.31 -7.81
CA ALA A 188 -0.61 -16.00 -7.25
C ALA A 188 -0.53 -14.90 -6.18
N GLY A 189 0.61 -14.84 -5.46
CA GLY A 189 0.99 -13.80 -4.52
C GLY A 189 0.10 -13.72 -3.26
N ASN A 190 0.73 -13.56 -2.10
CA ASN A 190 0.02 -13.22 -0.88
C ASN A 190 -0.35 -11.72 -0.88
N VAL A 191 -1.64 -11.41 -0.70
CA VAL A 191 -2.17 -10.02 -0.75
C VAL A 191 -1.49 -9.10 0.28
N THR A 192 -1.18 -9.60 1.47
CA THR A 192 -0.49 -8.83 2.51
C THR A 192 0.96 -8.54 2.11
N ASN A 193 1.66 -9.54 1.57
CA ASN A 193 3.03 -9.36 1.09
C ASN A 193 3.07 -8.37 -0.08
N ALA A 194 2.18 -8.52 -1.06
CA ALA A 194 2.08 -7.64 -2.21
C ALA A 194 1.80 -6.18 -1.78
N MET A 195 0.85 -6.00 -0.86
CA MET A 195 0.55 -4.67 -0.28
C MET A 195 1.79 -4.05 0.36
N LEU A 196 2.53 -4.79 1.21
CA LEU A 196 3.74 -4.29 1.86
C LEU A 196 4.88 -4.01 0.87
N ALA A 197 4.99 -4.82 -0.19
CA ALA A 197 5.95 -4.59 -1.27
C ALA A 197 5.63 -3.31 -2.06
N PHE A 198 4.37 -3.06 -2.42
CA PHE A 198 3.98 -1.76 -3.01
C PHE A 198 4.29 -0.59 -2.07
N ARG A 199 4.10 -0.76 -0.74
CA ARG A 199 4.49 0.27 0.25
C ARG A 199 6.00 0.50 0.25
N ALA A 200 6.81 -0.56 0.20
CA ALA A 200 8.26 -0.46 0.15
C ALA A 200 8.72 0.29 -1.11
N LEU A 201 8.20 -0.07 -2.29
CA LEU A 201 8.49 0.63 -3.55
C LEU A 201 8.09 2.10 -3.48
N ALA A 202 6.91 2.42 -2.96
CA ALA A 202 6.47 3.81 -2.80
C ALA A 202 7.40 4.60 -1.86
N ASN A 203 7.87 3.97 -0.78
CA ASN A 203 8.74 4.60 0.22
C ASN A 203 10.16 4.87 -0.29
N LEU A 204 10.66 4.14 -1.29
CA LEU A 204 11.97 4.41 -1.90
C LEU A 204 12.09 5.83 -2.47
N PHE A 205 10.99 6.48 -2.82
CA PHE A 205 11.03 7.85 -3.36
C PHE A 205 11.31 8.94 -2.33
N ASN A 206 11.32 8.60 -1.03
CA ASN A 206 11.49 9.56 0.05
C ASN A 206 12.87 10.25 0.01
N THR A 207 13.95 9.49 -0.18
CA THR A 207 15.31 10.01 -0.24
C THR A 207 15.80 10.19 -1.67
N GLU A 208 16.83 11.01 -1.87
CA GLU A 208 17.43 11.18 -3.19
C GLU A 208 18.05 9.90 -3.73
N HIS A 209 18.80 9.19 -2.88
CA HIS A 209 19.40 7.91 -3.23
C HIS A 209 18.34 6.87 -3.64
N GLY A 210 17.24 6.77 -2.89
CA GLY A 210 16.15 5.86 -3.25
C GLY A 210 15.47 6.24 -4.57
N ARG A 211 15.31 7.54 -4.88
CA ARG A 211 14.84 7.99 -6.21
C ARG A 211 15.81 7.63 -7.33
N GLN A 212 17.11 7.68 -7.09
CA GLN A 212 18.11 7.25 -8.08
C GLN A 212 17.97 5.75 -8.37
N ILE A 213 17.84 4.92 -7.34
CA ILE A 213 17.58 3.48 -7.51
C ILE A 213 16.30 3.25 -8.33
N MET A 214 15.20 3.93 -7.98
CA MET A 214 13.94 3.81 -8.71
C MET A 214 14.05 4.28 -10.16
N TRP A 215 14.89 5.28 -10.44
CA TRP A 215 15.19 5.74 -11.79
C TRP A 215 15.95 4.68 -12.60
N GLU A 216 17.01 4.09 -12.02
CA GLU A 216 17.79 3.04 -12.65
C GLU A 216 16.94 1.79 -12.94
N LYS A 217 15.94 1.52 -12.10
CA LYS A 217 15.02 0.38 -12.21
C LYS A 217 13.64 0.75 -12.78
N ARG A 218 13.46 1.93 -13.38
CA ARG A 218 12.15 2.45 -13.82
C ARG A 218 11.36 1.50 -14.73
N ALA A 219 12.03 0.77 -15.63
CA ALA A 219 11.36 -0.21 -16.49
C ALA A 219 10.73 -1.36 -15.67
N LEU A 220 11.43 -1.83 -14.64
CA LEU A 220 10.92 -2.85 -13.70
C LEU A 220 9.78 -2.30 -12.84
N VAL A 221 9.87 -1.04 -12.41
CA VAL A 221 8.78 -0.38 -11.67
C VAL A 221 7.53 -0.26 -12.54
N ALA A 222 7.69 0.09 -13.83
CA ALA A 222 6.59 0.15 -14.77
C ALA A 222 5.98 -1.23 -15.03
N GLU A 223 6.80 -2.29 -15.17
CA GLU A 223 6.33 -3.67 -15.23
C GLU A 223 5.48 -4.03 -14.01
N ILE A 224 5.98 -3.77 -12.79
CA ILE A 224 5.25 -4.05 -11.53
C ILE A 224 3.90 -3.33 -11.47
N MET A 225 3.80 -2.14 -12.08
CA MET A 225 2.59 -1.32 -12.08
C MET A 225 1.56 -1.76 -13.14
N GLN A 226 1.91 -2.65 -14.06
CA GLN A 226 0.96 -3.15 -15.06
C GLN A 226 -0.27 -3.79 -14.41
N VAL A 227 -1.39 -3.76 -15.13
CA VAL A 227 -2.71 -4.20 -14.63
C VAL A 227 -2.82 -5.71 -14.44
N ASP A 228 -1.99 -6.49 -15.12
CA ASP A 228 -1.85 -7.93 -14.93
C ASP A 228 -1.32 -8.28 -13.52
N ILE A 229 -0.44 -7.44 -12.97
CA ILE A 229 0.07 -7.56 -11.61
C ILE A 229 -0.84 -6.84 -10.63
N THR A 230 -1.06 -5.53 -10.80
CA THR A 230 -1.77 -4.68 -9.83
C THR A 230 -3.25 -5.06 -9.69
N GLY A 231 -3.89 -5.50 -10.78
CA GLY A 231 -5.29 -5.94 -10.81
C GLY A 231 -5.58 -7.19 -9.97
N ARG A 232 -4.56 -7.95 -9.56
CA ARG A 232 -4.72 -9.09 -8.65
C ARG A 232 -4.83 -8.67 -7.18
N PHE A 233 -4.39 -7.45 -6.84
CA PHE A 233 -4.30 -6.98 -5.46
C PHE A 233 -5.18 -5.73 -5.26
N LYS A 234 -6.51 -5.93 -5.18
CA LYS A 234 -7.49 -4.84 -5.10
C LYS A 234 -7.98 -4.48 -3.70
N SER A 235 -7.38 -5.03 -2.64
CA SER A 235 -7.75 -4.61 -1.29
C SER A 235 -7.53 -3.11 -1.13
N LYS A 236 -8.37 -2.41 -0.35
CA LYS A 236 -8.24 -0.95 -0.14
C LYS A 236 -6.83 -0.54 0.30
N ALA A 237 -6.17 -1.36 1.13
CA ALA A 237 -4.79 -1.11 1.56
C ALA A 237 -3.76 -1.32 0.43
N ALA A 238 -3.95 -2.31 -0.43
CA ALA A 238 -3.10 -2.52 -1.61
C ALA A 238 -3.29 -1.40 -2.64
N ARG A 239 -4.53 -0.99 -2.92
CA ARG A 239 -4.85 0.14 -3.81
C ARG A 239 -4.29 1.46 -3.31
N LEU A 240 -4.32 1.71 -2.00
CA LEU A 240 -3.65 2.87 -1.41
C LEU A 240 -2.13 2.83 -1.67
N ALA A 241 -1.49 1.67 -1.52
CA ALA A 241 -0.06 1.53 -1.80
C ALA A 241 0.27 1.72 -3.30
N GLN A 242 -0.51 1.09 -4.19
CA GLN A 242 -0.38 1.21 -5.64
C GLN A 242 -0.56 2.66 -6.13
N SER A 243 -1.61 3.34 -5.67
CA SER A 243 -1.89 4.72 -6.06
C SER A 243 -0.85 5.70 -5.51
N THR A 244 -0.27 5.41 -4.34
CA THR A 244 0.88 6.16 -3.80
C THR A 244 2.13 5.97 -4.67
N LEU A 245 2.44 4.73 -5.03
CA LEU A 245 3.55 4.41 -5.93
C LEU A 245 3.35 5.09 -7.29
N ALA A 246 2.13 5.10 -7.81
CA ALA A 246 1.78 5.73 -9.07
C ALA A 246 2.05 7.24 -9.08
N VAL A 247 1.63 7.95 -8.02
CA VAL A 247 1.94 9.39 -7.86
C VAL A 247 3.44 9.61 -7.83
N ASN A 248 4.16 8.88 -7.00
CA ASN A 248 5.61 9.04 -6.85
C ASN A 248 6.36 8.76 -8.17
N PHE A 249 5.96 7.71 -8.88
CA PHE A 249 6.58 7.34 -10.14
C PHE A 249 6.27 8.35 -11.25
N ALA A 250 5.03 8.86 -11.33
CA ALA A 250 4.66 9.91 -12.26
C ALA A 250 5.49 11.20 -12.06
N ILE A 251 5.72 11.60 -10.79
CA ILE A 251 6.58 12.74 -10.46
C ILE A 251 8.01 12.49 -10.97
N LEU A 252 8.57 11.31 -10.72
CA LEU A 252 9.95 11.00 -11.12
C LEU A 252 10.10 11.01 -12.65
N LEU A 253 9.25 10.29 -13.38
CA LEU A 253 9.29 10.23 -14.85
C LEU A 253 9.15 11.61 -15.47
N SER A 254 8.15 12.39 -14.99
CA SER A 254 7.93 13.76 -15.45
C SER A 254 9.12 14.68 -15.17
N SER A 255 9.74 14.57 -13.98
CA SER A 255 10.89 15.41 -13.61
C SER A 255 12.14 15.14 -14.45
N LYS A 256 12.26 13.94 -15.01
CA LYS A 256 13.39 13.49 -15.82
C LYS A 256 13.10 13.54 -17.33
N GLN A 257 11.88 13.89 -17.73
CA GLN A 257 11.42 13.87 -19.12
C GLN A 257 11.73 12.53 -19.78
N GLU A 258 11.36 11.45 -19.10
CA GLU A 258 11.50 10.10 -19.65
C GLU A 258 10.40 9.86 -20.69
N ASP A 259 10.74 9.30 -21.85
CA ASP A 259 9.78 9.10 -22.93
C ASP A 259 9.13 7.71 -22.86
N ASP A 260 9.84 6.64 -23.24
CA ASP A 260 9.25 5.31 -23.48
C ASP A 260 8.48 4.72 -22.28
N VAL A 261 9.08 4.74 -21.08
CA VAL A 261 8.45 4.20 -19.88
C VAL A 261 7.29 5.08 -19.44
N GLN A 262 7.40 6.39 -19.60
CA GLN A 262 6.31 7.32 -19.30
C GLN A 262 5.09 7.11 -20.20
N LEU A 263 5.28 6.83 -21.50
CA LEU A 263 4.18 6.54 -22.42
C LEU A 263 3.44 5.26 -22.03
N GLY A 264 4.19 4.16 -21.79
CA GLY A 264 3.59 2.91 -21.33
C GLY A 264 2.87 3.04 -19.98
N PHE A 265 3.47 3.81 -19.06
CA PHE A 265 2.87 4.05 -17.75
C PHE A 265 1.63 4.96 -17.83
N THR A 266 1.58 5.91 -18.77
CA THR A 266 0.38 6.71 -19.04
C THR A 266 -0.80 5.81 -19.44
N GLY A 267 -0.58 4.85 -20.34
CA GLY A 267 -1.60 3.86 -20.71
C GLY A 267 -2.05 3.00 -19.52
N THR A 268 -1.08 2.57 -18.70
CA THR A 268 -1.36 1.81 -17.46
C THR A 268 -2.25 2.59 -16.49
N LEU A 269 -2.00 3.89 -16.30
CA LEU A 269 -2.82 4.74 -15.45
C LEU A 269 -4.26 4.87 -15.95
N ILE A 270 -4.48 4.94 -17.27
CA ILE A 270 -5.83 4.98 -17.85
C ILE A 270 -6.61 3.71 -17.51
N GLU A 271 -5.98 2.54 -17.56
CA GLU A 271 -6.62 1.29 -17.15
C GLU A 271 -6.88 1.23 -15.64
N LEU A 272 -5.93 1.70 -14.82
CA LEU A 272 -6.13 1.78 -13.36
C LEU A 272 -7.26 2.74 -12.97
N LEU A 273 -7.44 3.85 -13.71
CA LEU A 273 -8.53 4.80 -13.52
C LEU A 273 -9.91 4.17 -13.80
N LYS A 274 -9.99 3.21 -14.73
CA LYS A 274 -11.24 2.48 -15.03
C LYS A 274 -11.61 1.47 -13.94
N ASP A 275 -10.62 1.02 -13.16
CA ASP A 275 -10.71 -0.11 -12.22
C ASP A 275 -10.59 0.32 -10.73
N GLU A 276 -10.82 1.59 -10.42
CA GLU A 276 -10.77 2.13 -9.06
C GLU A 276 -12.02 2.96 -8.71
N ASP A 277 -12.58 2.68 -7.53
CA ASP A 277 -13.81 3.32 -7.04
C ASP A 277 -13.61 4.08 -5.72
N ASP A 278 -12.59 3.75 -4.92
CA ASP A 278 -12.30 4.45 -3.67
C ASP A 278 -11.80 5.87 -3.96
N ASP A 279 -12.42 6.86 -3.31
CA ASP A 279 -12.22 8.28 -3.63
C ASP A 279 -10.76 8.73 -3.51
N GLU A 280 -10.06 8.28 -2.47
CA GLU A 280 -8.68 8.71 -2.21
C GLU A 280 -7.70 8.02 -3.18
N ASN A 281 -7.90 6.74 -3.44
CA ASN A 281 -7.07 6.00 -4.40
C ASN A 281 -7.29 6.50 -5.84
N LEU A 282 -8.55 6.73 -6.22
CA LEU A 282 -8.92 7.27 -7.52
C LEU A 282 -8.33 8.67 -7.70
N TYR A 283 -8.42 9.53 -6.67
CA TYR A 283 -7.84 10.87 -6.73
C TYR A 283 -6.33 10.81 -6.98
N ARG A 284 -5.61 9.90 -6.30
CA ARG A 284 -4.17 9.69 -6.51
C ARG A 284 -3.84 9.26 -7.94
N PHE A 285 -4.59 8.32 -8.51
CA PHE A 285 -4.42 7.94 -9.92
C PHE A 285 -4.73 9.10 -10.87
N VAL A 286 -5.78 9.89 -10.60
CA VAL A 286 -6.14 11.06 -11.42
C VAL A 286 -5.00 12.07 -11.43
N VAL A 287 -4.42 12.40 -10.28
CA VAL A 287 -3.32 13.37 -10.25
C VAL A 287 -1.99 12.81 -10.76
N ALA A 288 -1.76 11.50 -10.65
CA ALA A 288 -0.61 10.84 -11.28
C ALA A 288 -0.72 10.96 -12.81
N PHE A 289 -1.88 10.61 -13.38
CA PHE A 289 -2.16 10.75 -14.80
C PHE A 289 -2.05 12.21 -15.26
N GLY A 290 -2.70 13.12 -14.52
CA GLY A 290 -2.64 14.56 -14.75
C GLY A 290 -1.22 15.12 -14.75
N THR A 291 -0.35 14.61 -13.86
CA THR A 291 1.06 15.01 -13.81
C THR A 291 1.77 14.68 -15.12
N LEU A 292 1.61 13.47 -15.66
CA LEU A 292 2.24 13.07 -16.91
C LEU A 292 1.75 13.87 -18.12
N VAL A 293 0.43 13.98 -18.31
CA VAL A 293 -0.14 14.69 -19.47
C VAL A 293 0.09 16.20 -19.41
N SER A 294 0.28 16.77 -18.22
CA SER A 294 0.61 18.19 -18.06
C SER A 294 2.06 18.54 -18.43
N GLN A 295 2.93 17.54 -18.60
CA GLN A 295 4.37 17.73 -18.81
C GLN A 295 4.89 17.03 -20.08
N SER A 296 4.06 16.27 -20.79
CA SER A 296 4.47 15.58 -22.01
C SER A 296 3.34 15.53 -23.05
N ASP A 297 3.62 16.12 -24.22
CA ASP A 297 2.72 16.08 -25.37
C ASP A 297 2.53 14.65 -25.89
N ALA A 298 3.57 13.81 -25.81
CA ALA A 298 3.47 12.41 -26.19
C ALA A 298 2.52 11.64 -25.26
N SER A 299 2.54 11.92 -23.95
CA SER A 299 1.55 11.39 -23.00
C SER A 299 0.12 11.89 -23.30
N GLN A 300 -0.04 13.14 -23.76
CA GLN A 300 -1.34 13.62 -24.24
C GLN A 300 -1.82 12.86 -25.49
N GLN A 301 -0.92 12.51 -26.41
CA GLN A 301 -1.28 11.71 -27.58
C GLN A 301 -1.70 10.29 -27.19
N VAL A 302 -0.99 9.63 -26.27
CA VAL A 302 -1.41 8.34 -25.70
C VAL A 302 -2.80 8.46 -25.08
N ALA A 303 -3.04 9.51 -24.29
CA ALA A 303 -4.35 9.77 -23.70
C ALA A 303 -5.46 9.97 -24.74
N LYS A 304 -5.17 10.64 -25.86
CA LYS A 304 -6.12 10.82 -26.97
C LYS A 304 -6.41 9.49 -27.68
N ILE A 305 -5.38 8.70 -27.99
CA ILE A 305 -5.51 7.37 -28.64
C ILE A 305 -6.32 6.41 -27.78
N MET A 306 -6.13 6.43 -26.46
CA MET A 306 -6.82 5.55 -25.51
C MET A 306 -8.15 6.13 -24.99
N GLU A 307 -8.66 7.20 -25.61
CA GLU A 307 -9.94 7.83 -25.25
C GLU A 307 -10.05 8.22 -23.76
N ALA A 308 -8.93 8.62 -23.14
CA ALA A 308 -8.86 8.94 -21.72
C ALA A 308 -9.86 10.03 -21.31
N LYS A 309 -10.23 10.92 -22.24
CA LYS A 309 -11.23 11.97 -22.05
C LYS A 309 -12.59 11.41 -21.60
N GLU A 310 -13.02 10.27 -22.13
CA GLU A 310 -14.29 9.65 -21.76
C GLU A 310 -14.22 8.99 -20.37
N VAL A 311 -13.06 8.39 -20.03
CA VAL A 311 -12.80 7.88 -18.68
C VAL A 311 -12.86 9.03 -17.65
N ILE A 312 -12.19 10.14 -17.93
CA ILE A 312 -12.14 11.31 -17.05
C ILE A 312 -13.53 11.95 -16.90
N LYS A 313 -14.32 12.08 -17.98
CA LYS A 313 -15.72 12.54 -17.90
C LYS A 313 -16.59 11.62 -17.05
N SER A 314 -16.44 10.31 -17.19
CA SER A 314 -17.17 9.33 -16.37
C SER A 314 -16.85 9.51 -14.88
N ILE A 315 -15.58 9.70 -14.53
CA ILE A 315 -15.17 10.00 -13.15
C ILE A 315 -15.75 11.34 -12.70
N GLN A 316 -15.73 12.37 -13.56
CA GLN A 316 -16.29 13.69 -13.25
C GLN A 316 -17.74 13.61 -12.79
N VAL A 317 -18.55 12.85 -13.52
CA VAL A 317 -19.97 12.63 -13.22
C VAL A 317 -20.12 11.81 -11.94
N LYS A 318 -19.42 10.68 -11.82
CA LYS A 318 -19.50 9.78 -10.65
C LYS A 318 -19.10 10.46 -9.34
N LYS A 319 -18.15 11.39 -9.38
CA LYS A 319 -17.59 12.08 -8.21
C LYS A 319 -18.03 13.54 -8.15
N SER A 320 -19.24 13.84 -8.64
CA SER A 320 -19.85 15.17 -8.54
C SER A 320 -19.95 15.61 -7.07
N GLY A 321 -19.53 16.83 -6.76
CA GLY A 321 -19.51 17.36 -5.40
C GLY A 321 -18.21 17.17 -4.62
N GLN A 322 -17.20 16.51 -5.21
CA GLN A 322 -15.85 16.43 -4.63
C GLN A 322 -14.94 17.51 -5.23
N ASP A 323 -14.91 18.71 -4.63
CA ASP A 323 -14.22 19.89 -5.18
C ASP A 323 -12.77 19.62 -5.60
N ARG A 324 -12.02 18.90 -4.76
CA ARG A 324 -10.61 18.54 -5.04
C ARG A 324 -10.49 17.70 -6.32
N MET A 325 -11.36 16.69 -6.47
CA MET A 325 -11.41 15.82 -7.66
C MET A 325 -11.82 16.62 -8.89
N GLN A 326 -12.88 17.43 -8.79
CA GLN A 326 -13.40 18.23 -9.89
C GLN A 326 -12.34 19.19 -10.43
N LYS A 327 -11.58 19.84 -9.53
CA LYS A 327 -10.51 20.75 -9.92
C LYS A 327 -9.40 20.06 -10.72
N ALA A 328 -8.93 18.89 -10.26
CA ALA A 328 -7.93 18.11 -10.98
C ALA A 328 -8.44 17.66 -12.36
N ILE A 329 -9.69 17.19 -12.42
CA ILE A 329 -10.34 16.75 -13.66
C ILE A 329 -10.46 17.90 -14.67
N LEU A 330 -10.87 19.09 -14.24
CA LEU A 330 -11.00 20.25 -15.13
C LEU A 330 -9.65 20.64 -15.74
N GLU A 331 -8.57 20.62 -14.97
CA GLU A 331 -7.21 20.86 -15.49
C GLU A 331 -6.80 19.78 -16.52
N ILE A 332 -7.10 18.50 -16.26
CA ILE A 332 -6.81 17.40 -17.21
C ILE A 332 -7.61 17.56 -18.50
N MET A 333 -8.90 17.86 -18.40
CA MET A 333 -9.76 18.07 -19.55
C MET A 333 -9.27 19.22 -20.42
N GLN A 334 -8.70 20.27 -19.82
CA GLN A 334 -8.08 21.38 -20.54
C GLN A 334 -6.86 20.96 -21.36
N LEU A 335 -6.05 20.05 -20.83
CA LEU A 335 -4.85 19.51 -21.47
C LEU A 335 -5.17 18.52 -22.60
N LEU A 336 -6.31 17.84 -22.53
CA LEU A 336 -6.75 16.85 -23.52
C LEU A 336 -7.67 17.43 -24.60
N HIS A 337 -7.69 18.76 -24.78
CA HIS A 337 -8.45 19.39 -25.86
C HIS A 337 -7.86 19.13 -27.26
#